data_AF-A0A0V0H7J4-F1
#
_entry.id   AF-A0A0V0H7J4-F1
#
_cell.length_a   1.000
_cell.length_b   1.000
_cell.length_c   1.000
_cell.angle_alpha   90.00
_cell.angle_beta   90.00
_cell.angle_gamma   90.00
#
_symmetry.space_group_name_H-M   'P 1'
#
loop_
_entity.id
_entity.type
_entity.pdbx_description
1 polymer ?
#
loop_
_entity_poly.entity_id
_entity_poly.type
_entity_poly.pdbx_seq_one_letter_code
_entity_poly.pdbx_strand_id
1 'polypeptide(L)'
;MGFICKFIGVGCWNALENRVLSLSLPNMNLSGQLPDAFKYCSSLTTLDLSGNRFSGPIPSEICSWTPFLVILDLSNNGFSGSIPAELGNCTYLNKLMLNNNKLSGNIPPEISRLTRLKVLSVANNNLSGKIPPFSGLSDFEYGGNRHLCGGPLAKCG
;
A
#
# COMPACT_ATOMS: atom_id res chain seq x y z
N MET A 1 25.80 -8.91 16.20
CA MET A 1 24.50 -9.59 16.12
C MET A 1 23.44 -8.51 16.03
N GLY A 2 22.65 -8.46 14.95
CA GLY A 2 21.66 -7.41 14.76
C GLY A 2 20.48 -7.61 15.74
N PHE A 3 20.43 -6.82 16.81
CA PHE A 3 19.45 -7.01 17.90
C PHE A 3 18.00 -6.91 17.43
N ILE A 4 17.73 -5.98 16.50
CA ILE A 4 16.37 -5.71 16.01
C ILE A 4 15.83 -6.83 15.10
N CYS A 5 16.71 -7.60 14.47
CA CYS A 5 16.34 -8.69 13.56
C CYS A 5 15.77 -9.93 14.27
N LYS A 6 15.70 -9.89 15.61
CA LYS A 6 15.05 -10.91 16.43
C LYS A 6 13.61 -10.54 16.79
N PHE A 7 13.18 -9.32 16.50
CA PHE A 7 11.84 -8.86 16.84
C PHE A 7 10.80 -9.51 15.94
N ILE A 8 9.63 -9.79 16.51
CA ILE A 8 8.50 -10.35 15.78
C ILE A 8 8.16 -9.42 14.62
N GLY A 9 7.98 -10.02 13.44
CA GLY A 9 7.62 -9.30 12.22
C GLY A 9 8.76 -8.59 11.51
N VAL A 10 9.98 -8.56 12.07
CA VAL A 10 11.14 -7.91 11.46
C VAL A 10 11.97 -8.93 10.67
N GLY A 11 12.01 -8.78 9.35
CA GLY A 11 12.91 -9.50 8.45
C GLY A 11 14.11 -8.64 8.07
N CYS A 12 15.33 -9.14 8.27
CA CYS A 12 16.56 -8.44 7.92
C CYS A 12 17.29 -9.09 6.74
N TRP A 13 18.19 -8.33 6.10
CA TRP A 13 19.04 -8.82 5.00
C TRP A 13 19.96 -9.96 5.43
N ASN A 14 20.57 -9.86 6.61
CA ASN A 14 21.31 -10.94 7.22
C ASN A 14 21.23 -10.83 8.76
N ALA A 15 21.63 -11.87 9.50
CA ALA A 15 21.57 -11.91 10.96
C ALA A 15 22.64 -11.03 11.66
N LEU A 16 23.57 -10.46 10.90
CA LEU A 16 24.72 -9.71 11.40
C LEU A 16 24.51 -8.18 11.32
N GLU A 17 23.67 -7.72 10.39
CA GLU A 17 23.33 -6.32 10.13
C GLU A 17 21.93 -5.97 10.63
N ASN A 18 21.75 -4.75 11.15
CA ASN A 18 20.42 -4.22 11.52
C ASN A 18 19.62 -3.68 10.32
N ARG A 19 19.90 -4.16 9.10
CA ARG A 19 19.24 -3.69 7.88
C ARG A 19 17.91 -4.41 7.70
N VAL A 20 16.83 -3.74 8.11
CA VAL A 20 15.45 -4.22 7.94
C VAL A 20 15.05 -4.18 6.47
N LEU A 21 14.56 -5.31 5.96
CA LEU A 21 14.01 -5.45 4.61
C LEU A 21 12.52 -5.69 4.61
N SER A 22 12.00 -6.38 5.62
CA SER A 22 10.58 -6.71 5.71
C SER A 22 10.08 -6.35 7.09
N LEU A 23 8.92 -5.70 7.13
CA LEU A 23 8.14 -5.51 8.33
C LEU A 23 6.75 -6.08 8.09
N SER A 24 6.42 -7.19 8.75
CA SER A 24 5.11 -7.84 8.68
C SER A 24 4.53 -7.94 10.08
N LEU A 25 3.52 -7.12 10.35
CA LEU A 25 2.82 -7.04 11.64
C LEU A 25 1.30 -7.22 11.46
N PRO A 26 0.81 -8.27 10.76
CA PRO A 26 -0.60 -8.42 10.47
C PRO A 26 -1.39 -8.84 11.71
N ASN A 27 -2.63 -8.38 11.84
CA ASN A 27 -3.57 -8.79 12.90
C ASN A 27 -3.04 -8.60 14.34
N MET A 28 -2.24 -7.55 14.57
CA MET A 28 -1.63 -7.27 15.86
C MET A 28 -2.39 -6.25 16.71
N ASN A 29 -3.60 -5.86 16.28
CA ASN A 29 -4.44 -4.86 16.96
C ASN A 29 -3.76 -3.48 17.10
N LEU A 30 -2.77 -3.18 16.25
CA LEU A 30 -2.06 -1.90 16.23
C LEU A 30 -3.01 -0.78 15.82
N SER A 31 -2.82 0.43 16.33
CA SER A 31 -3.71 1.56 16.07
C SER A 31 -2.94 2.87 15.96
N GLY A 32 -3.64 3.95 15.58
CA GLY A 32 -3.05 5.26 15.31
C GLY A 32 -2.87 5.50 13.82
N GLN A 33 -1.97 6.41 13.47
CA GLN A 33 -1.61 6.74 12.08
C GLN A 33 -0.25 6.09 11.73
N LEU A 34 0.09 6.03 10.44
CA LEU A 34 1.44 5.62 10.04
C LEU A 34 2.46 6.68 10.48
N PRO A 35 3.46 6.32 11.31
CA PRO A 35 4.47 7.27 11.76
C PRO A 35 5.51 7.56 10.68
N ASP A 36 6.08 8.76 10.69
CA ASP A 36 7.22 9.14 9.83
C ASP A 36 8.51 8.35 10.15
N ALA A 37 8.52 7.59 11.26
CA ALA A 37 9.60 6.69 11.65
C ALA A 37 9.98 5.67 10.55
N PHE A 38 9.07 5.37 9.61
CA PHE A 38 9.39 4.55 8.44
C PHE A 38 10.51 5.11 7.56
N LYS A 39 10.80 6.42 7.64
CA LYS A 39 11.95 7.04 6.96
C LYS A 39 13.30 6.44 7.37
N TYR A 40 13.38 5.84 8.56
CA TYR A 40 14.59 5.16 9.04
C TYR A 40 14.70 3.71 8.55
N CYS A 41 13.64 3.17 7.93
CA CYS A 41 13.60 1.84 7.32
C CYS A 41 13.76 1.93 5.79
N SER A 42 14.68 2.76 5.29
CA SER A 42 14.78 3.07 3.86
C SER A 42 15.13 1.88 2.95
N SER A 43 15.53 0.75 3.51
CA SER A 43 15.80 -0.50 2.78
C SER A 43 14.61 -1.46 2.69
N LEU A 44 13.44 -1.05 3.18
CA LEU A 44 12.25 -1.89 3.21
C LEU A 44 11.80 -2.25 1.80
N THR A 45 11.58 -3.54 1.57
CA THR A 45 11.00 -4.12 0.35
C THR A 45 9.59 -4.64 0.61
N THR A 46 9.25 -4.98 1.85
CA THR A 46 7.91 -5.45 2.24
C THR A 46 7.42 -4.70 3.47
N LEU A 47 6.25 -4.07 3.36
CA LEU A 47 5.50 -3.52 4.48
C LEU A 47 4.12 -4.15 4.50
N ASP A 48 3.87 -5.00 5.49
CA ASP A 48 2.57 -5.62 5.74
C ASP A 48 2.06 -5.21 7.13
N LEU A 49 1.02 -4.38 7.11
CA LEU A 49 0.33 -3.87 8.29
C LEU A 49 -1.14 -4.26 8.26
N SER A 50 -1.48 -5.32 7.52
CA SER A 50 -2.86 -5.72 7.26
C SER A 50 -3.60 -6.16 8.52
N GLY A 51 -4.92 -5.97 8.55
CA GLY A 51 -5.75 -6.47 9.65
C GLY A 51 -5.52 -5.76 11.00
N ASN A 52 -5.14 -4.50 10.98
CA ASN A 52 -4.95 -3.69 12.18
C ASN A 52 -6.06 -2.64 12.34
N ARG A 53 -5.88 -1.68 13.24
CA ARG A 53 -6.76 -0.54 13.50
C ARG A 53 -6.09 0.79 13.13
N PHE A 54 -5.19 0.79 12.15
CA PHE A 54 -4.61 2.04 11.66
C PHE A 54 -5.69 2.93 11.03
N SER A 55 -5.51 4.24 11.09
CA SER A 55 -6.49 5.24 10.67
C SER A 55 -5.78 6.48 10.13
N GLY A 56 -6.57 7.46 9.66
CA GLY A 56 -6.02 8.66 9.03
C GLY A 56 -5.56 8.42 7.59
N PRO A 57 -4.90 9.41 6.97
CA PRO A 57 -4.43 9.29 5.59
C PRO A 57 -3.20 8.38 5.48
N ILE A 58 -3.03 7.80 4.29
CA ILE A 58 -1.75 7.22 3.89
C ILE A 58 -0.81 8.42 3.62
N PRO A 59 0.37 8.52 4.27
CA PRO A 59 1.30 9.62 4.03
C PRO A 59 1.76 9.67 2.57
N SER A 60 1.75 10.86 1.97
CA SER A 60 2.26 11.11 0.61
C SER A 60 3.75 10.75 0.48
N GLU A 61 4.49 10.84 1.57
CA GLU A 61 5.93 10.62 1.61
C GLU A 61 6.30 9.14 1.72
N ILE A 62 5.34 8.20 1.81
CA ILE A 62 5.62 6.79 2.04
C ILE A 62 6.62 6.21 1.02
N CYS A 63 6.50 6.57 -0.26
CA CYS A 63 7.45 6.15 -1.29
C CYS A 63 8.80 6.87 -1.23
N SER A 64 8.88 8.05 -0.62
CA SER A 64 10.16 8.71 -0.33
C SER A 64 10.85 8.07 0.88
N TRP A 65 10.09 7.58 1.87
CA TRP A 65 10.62 6.89 3.05
C TRP A 65 11.13 5.50 2.72
N THR A 66 10.41 4.77 1.87
CA THR A 66 10.70 3.38 1.51
C THR A 66 10.73 3.19 -0.01
N PRO A 67 11.76 3.73 -0.70
CA PRO A 67 11.80 3.79 -2.17
C PRO A 67 11.96 2.43 -2.85
N PHE A 68 12.33 1.39 -2.10
CA PHE A 68 12.54 0.03 -2.61
C PHE A 68 11.36 -0.92 -2.32
N LEU A 69 10.20 -0.39 -1.92
CA LEU A 69 9.02 -1.22 -1.68
C LEU A 69 8.61 -2.02 -2.91
N VAL A 70 8.43 -3.32 -2.69
CA VAL A 70 7.93 -4.32 -3.63
C VAL A 70 6.51 -4.74 -3.23
N ILE A 71 6.23 -4.86 -1.94
CA ILE A 71 4.93 -5.22 -1.40
C ILE A 71 4.52 -4.17 -0.36
N LEU A 72 3.36 -3.55 -0.58
CA LEU A 72 2.69 -2.70 0.40
C LEU A 72 1.29 -3.26 0.67
N ASP A 73 1.09 -3.80 1.86
CA ASP A 73 -0.20 -4.31 2.32
C ASP A 73 -0.70 -3.50 3.52
N LEU A 74 -1.70 -2.65 3.25
CA LEU A 74 -2.41 -1.83 4.22
C LEU A 74 -3.89 -2.26 4.33
N SER A 75 -4.22 -3.45 3.82
CA SER A 75 -5.59 -3.93 3.76
C SER A 75 -6.21 -4.13 5.14
N ASN A 76 -7.54 -4.13 5.23
CA ASN A 76 -8.28 -4.41 6.47
C ASN A 76 -7.86 -3.49 7.63
N ASN A 77 -7.93 -2.18 7.39
CA ASN A 77 -7.63 -1.14 8.36
C ASN A 77 -8.73 -0.05 8.31
N GLY A 78 -8.51 1.07 8.98
CA GLY A 78 -9.38 2.25 8.96
C GLY A 78 -8.79 3.44 8.20
N PHE A 79 -7.87 3.23 7.25
CA PHE A 79 -7.27 4.33 6.47
C PHE A 79 -8.34 5.11 5.71
N SER A 80 -8.22 6.44 5.69
CA SER A 80 -9.22 7.37 5.16
C SER A 80 -8.58 8.45 4.28
N GLY A 81 -9.38 9.31 3.64
CA GLY A 81 -8.86 10.31 2.70
C GLY A 81 -8.59 9.71 1.32
N SER A 82 -7.84 10.42 0.47
CA SER A 82 -7.49 9.97 -0.87
C SER A 82 -6.28 9.03 -0.89
N ILE A 83 -6.21 8.17 -1.90
CA ILE A 83 -4.98 7.46 -2.23
C ILE A 83 -3.96 8.51 -2.73
N PRO A 84 -2.77 8.65 -2.14
CA PRO A 84 -1.80 9.66 -2.57
C PRO A 84 -1.23 9.30 -3.95
N ALA A 85 -1.12 10.31 -4.82
CA ALA A 85 -0.57 10.15 -6.18
C ALA A 85 0.91 9.77 -6.15
N GLU A 86 1.61 10.15 -5.09
CA GLU A 86 3.00 9.84 -4.80
C GLU A 86 3.26 8.33 -4.65
N LEU A 87 2.23 7.49 -4.48
CA LEU A 87 2.39 6.03 -4.61
C LEU A 87 2.93 5.61 -5.97
N GLY A 88 2.70 6.42 -7.01
CA GLY A 88 3.32 6.25 -8.34
C GLY A 88 4.86 6.37 -8.34
N ASN A 89 5.47 6.85 -7.25
CA ASN A 89 6.93 6.94 -7.12
C ASN A 89 7.58 5.65 -6.58
N CYS A 90 6.79 4.72 -6.03
CA CYS A 90 7.29 3.40 -5.62
C CYS A 90 7.52 2.50 -6.86
N THR A 91 8.53 2.81 -7.67
CA THR A 91 8.74 2.14 -8.99
C THR A 91 9.09 0.65 -8.92
N TYR A 92 9.40 0.12 -7.74
CA TYR A 92 9.65 -1.31 -7.50
C TYR A 92 8.38 -2.09 -7.10
N LEU A 93 7.26 -1.40 -6.88
CA LEU A 93 6.05 -2.00 -6.34
C LEU A 93 5.48 -3.05 -7.28
N ASN A 94 5.22 -4.22 -6.74
CA ASN A 94 4.64 -5.38 -7.41
C ASN A 94 3.23 -5.70 -6.90
N LYS A 95 3.00 -5.51 -5.58
CA LYS A 95 1.72 -5.75 -4.94
C LYS A 95 1.33 -4.55 -4.07
N LEU A 96 0.14 -4.00 -4.33
CA LEU A 96 -0.47 -2.91 -3.57
C LEU A 96 -1.86 -3.34 -3.09
N MET A 97 -2.00 -3.57 -1.79
CA MET A 97 -3.26 -3.98 -1.16
C MET A 97 -3.77 -2.86 -0.25
N LEU A 98 -4.88 -2.24 -0.65
CA LEU A 98 -5.55 -1.14 0.03
C LEU A 98 -7.02 -1.47 0.34
N ASN A 99 -7.46 -2.69 0.06
CA ASN A 99 -8.84 -3.11 0.22
C ASN A 99 -9.30 -3.11 1.68
N ASN A 100 -10.62 -3.03 1.87
CA ASN A 100 -11.27 -3.00 3.19
C ASN A 100 -10.71 -1.85 4.05
N ASN A 101 -10.81 -0.63 3.53
CA ASN A 101 -10.48 0.62 4.21
C ASN A 101 -11.62 1.64 4.01
N LYS A 102 -11.38 2.90 4.39
CA LYS A 102 -12.30 4.03 4.21
C LYS A 102 -11.75 5.06 3.22
N LEU A 103 -10.92 4.62 2.27
CA LEU A 103 -10.32 5.49 1.26
C LEU A 103 -11.39 6.03 0.32
N SER A 104 -11.19 7.24 -0.20
CA SER A 104 -12.19 7.98 -0.97
C SER A 104 -11.55 8.76 -2.11
N GLY A 105 -12.37 9.36 -2.97
CA GLY A 105 -11.88 10.06 -4.16
C GLY A 105 -11.45 9.09 -5.25
N ASN A 106 -10.57 9.55 -6.15
CA ASN A 106 -10.20 8.79 -7.33
C ASN A 106 -9.01 7.84 -7.07
N ILE A 107 -8.88 6.81 -7.90
CA ILE A 107 -7.62 6.07 -8.03
C ILE A 107 -6.65 6.95 -8.84
N PRO A 108 -5.49 7.37 -8.30
CA PRO A 108 -4.57 8.25 -9.00
C PRO A 108 -4.03 7.60 -10.29
N PRO A 109 -4.07 8.28 -11.44
CA PRO A 109 -3.49 7.78 -12.69
C PRO A 109 -1.99 7.51 -12.61
N GLU A 110 -1.27 8.13 -11.68
CA GLU A 110 0.15 7.90 -11.42
C GLU A 110 0.45 6.43 -11.09
N ILE A 111 -0.47 5.73 -10.42
CA ILE A 111 -0.33 4.31 -10.10
C ILE A 111 -0.30 3.46 -11.38
N SER A 112 -0.98 3.89 -12.46
CA SER A 112 -0.95 3.16 -13.73
C SER A 112 0.39 3.25 -14.47
N ARG A 113 1.32 4.09 -13.99
CA ARG A 113 2.70 4.18 -14.51
C ARG A 113 3.64 3.14 -13.87
N LEU A 114 3.21 2.45 -12.82
CA LEU A 114 3.99 1.41 -12.15
C LEU A 114 4.05 0.14 -13.01
N THR A 115 5.03 0.06 -13.90
CA THR A 115 5.18 -1.06 -14.87
C THR A 115 5.45 -2.43 -14.22
N ARG A 116 5.92 -2.44 -12.97
CA ARG A 116 6.16 -3.67 -12.20
C ARG A 116 4.94 -4.13 -11.39
N LEU A 117 3.90 -3.30 -11.28
CA LEU A 117 2.71 -3.62 -10.50
C LEU A 117 1.96 -4.77 -11.18
N LYS A 118 1.70 -5.82 -10.41
CA LYS A 118 0.99 -7.03 -10.86
C LYS A 118 -0.32 -7.24 -10.13
N VAL A 119 -0.35 -6.88 -8.85
CA VAL A 119 -1.54 -7.06 -8.01
C VAL A 119 -1.93 -5.70 -7.43
N LEU A 120 -3.16 -5.28 -7.70
CA LEU A 120 -3.77 -4.09 -7.12
C LEU A 120 -5.11 -4.47 -6.49
N SER A 121 -5.27 -4.29 -5.19
CA SER A 121 -6.57 -4.44 -4.53
C SER A 121 -6.97 -3.13 -3.86
N VAL A 122 -8.07 -2.55 -4.33
CA VAL A 122 -8.71 -1.34 -3.79
C VAL A 122 -10.17 -1.60 -3.41
N ALA A 123 -10.59 -2.86 -3.41
CA ALA A 123 -11.96 -3.28 -3.14
C ALA A 123 -12.45 -2.82 -1.76
N ASN A 124 -13.77 -2.64 -1.62
CA ASN A 124 -14.42 -2.26 -0.37
C ASN A 124 -13.82 -0.99 0.25
N ASN A 125 -13.82 0.08 -0.53
CA ASN A 125 -13.53 1.44 -0.12
C ASN A 125 -14.70 2.37 -0.56
N ASN A 126 -14.53 3.68 -0.43
CA ASN A 126 -15.45 4.71 -0.90
C ASN A 126 -14.88 5.45 -2.13
N LEU A 127 -14.19 4.73 -3.02
CA LEU A 127 -13.56 5.31 -4.22
C LEU A 127 -14.61 5.63 -5.30
N SER A 128 -14.29 6.62 -6.11
CA SER A 128 -15.14 7.18 -7.15
C SER A 128 -14.38 7.50 -8.42
N GLY A 129 -15.11 7.79 -9.50
CA GLY A 129 -14.54 8.30 -10.73
C GLY A 129 -13.97 7.21 -11.63
N LYS A 130 -13.21 7.65 -12.65
CA LYS A 130 -12.72 6.77 -13.70
C LYS A 130 -11.56 5.90 -13.23
N ILE A 131 -11.64 4.60 -13.48
CA ILE A 131 -10.53 3.66 -13.30
C ILE A 131 -9.41 4.02 -14.31
N PRO A 132 -8.17 4.27 -13.83
CA PRO A 132 -7.03 4.49 -14.72
C PRO A 132 -6.74 3.30 -15.64
N PRO A 133 -6.16 3.53 -16.83
CA PRO A 133 -5.85 2.46 -17.77
C PRO A 133 -4.60 1.70 -17.32
N PHE A 134 -4.76 0.79 -16.37
CA PHE A 134 -3.68 -0.09 -15.93
C PHE A 134 -3.28 -1.07 -17.03
N SER A 135 -1.97 -1.25 -17.22
CA SER A 135 -1.42 -2.26 -18.13
C SER A 135 -0.62 -3.30 -17.33
N GLY A 136 -0.79 -4.58 -17.68
CA GLY A 136 0.04 -5.66 -17.11
C GLY A 136 -0.27 -6.09 -15.67
N LEU A 137 -1.39 -5.64 -15.08
CA LEU A 137 -1.93 -6.24 -13.85
C LEU A 137 -2.34 -7.69 -14.14
N SER A 138 -1.90 -8.61 -13.30
CA SER A 138 -2.39 -9.99 -13.28
C SER A 138 -3.66 -10.13 -12.45
N ASP A 139 -3.83 -9.25 -11.46
CA ASP A 139 -4.98 -9.26 -10.57
C ASP A 139 -5.37 -7.82 -10.18
N PHE A 140 -6.67 -7.52 -10.30
CA PHE A 140 -7.23 -6.22 -9.97
C PHE A 140 -8.58 -6.35 -9.30
N GLU A 141 -8.60 -6.12 -7.98
CA GLU A 141 -9.80 -6.17 -7.16
C GLU A 141 -10.29 -4.75 -6.84
N TYR A 142 -11.45 -4.37 -7.39
CA TYR A 142 -12.02 -3.03 -7.22
C TYR A 142 -13.48 -3.03 -6.74
N GLY A 143 -14.09 -4.22 -6.57
CA GLY A 143 -15.48 -4.39 -6.16
C GLY A 143 -15.79 -3.69 -4.83
N GLY A 144 -17.06 -3.36 -4.58
CA GLY A 144 -17.47 -2.66 -3.36
C GLY A 144 -17.31 -1.12 -3.40
N ASN A 145 -16.63 -0.56 -4.40
CA ASN A 145 -16.60 0.88 -4.65
C ASN A 145 -17.71 1.30 -5.64
N ARG A 146 -18.86 1.76 -5.11
CA ARG A 146 -20.09 1.96 -5.91
C ARG A 146 -20.03 3.08 -6.95
N HIS A 147 -19.07 3.99 -6.82
CA HIS A 147 -18.97 5.18 -7.68
C HIS A 147 -17.80 5.10 -8.67
N LEU A 148 -17.12 3.95 -8.78
CA LEU A 148 -16.14 3.73 -9.83
C LEU A 148 -16.82 3.50 -11.18
N CYS A 149 -16.17 3.96 -12.24
CA CYS A 149 -16.62 3.84 -13.62
C CYS A 149 -15.43 3.74 -14.58
N GLY A 150 -15.68 3.50 -15.86
CA GLY A 150 -14.65 3.24 -16.86
C GLY A 150 -14.12 1.80 -16.78
N GLY A 151 -13.42 1.35 -17.81
CA GLY A 151 -13.05 -0.06 -17.96
C GLY A 151 -12.31 -0.59 -16.72
N PRO A 152 -12.70 -1.76 -16.16
CA PRO A 152 -13.64 -2.79 -16.64
C PRO A 152 -15.16 -2.56 -16.36
N LEU A 153 -15.55 -1.43 -15.79
CA LEU A 153 -16.95 -1.09 -15.47
C LEU A 153 -17.68 -0.38 -16.62
N ALA A 154 -18.95 -0.05 -16.39
CA ALA A 154 -19.72 0.84 -17.25
C ALA A 154 -19.00 2.18 -17.47
N LYS A 155 -19.23 2.81 -18.62
CA LYS A 155 -18.69 4.14 -18.91
C LYS A 155 -19.07 5.12 -17.79
N CYS A 156 -18.15 6.02 -17.48
CA CYS A 156 -18.50 7.16 -16.65
C CYS A 156 -19.61 7.96 -17.36
N GLY A 157 -20.57 8.44 -16.56
CA GLY A 157 -21.70 9.24 -17.03
C GLY A 157 -21.25 10.45 -17.83
#